data_AF-A0A096ZNV0-F1
#
_entry.id   AF-A0A096ZNV0-F1
#
_cell.length_a   1.000
_cell.length_b   1.000
_cell.length_c   1.000
_cell.angle_alpha   90.00
_cell.angle_beta   90.00
_cell.angle_gamma   90.00
#
_symmetry.space_group_name_H-M   'P 1'
#
loop_
_entity.id
_entity.type
_entity.pdbx_description
1 polymer ?
#
loop_
_entity_poly.entity_id
_entity_poly.type
_entity_poly.pdbx_seq_one_letter_code
_entity_poly.pdbx_strand_id
1 'polypeptide(L)'
;QIEETSSEFDKEKLQERLAKLAGGVAVIKVGAATETELKEKKLRIEDALAATKAAVEEGIVAGGGTAYVNVINEVAKLTSDVA
;
A
#
# COMPACT_ATOMS: atom_id res chain seq x y z
N GLN A 1 29.82 -0.70 10.39
CA GLN A 1 29.30 -1.81 9.55
C GLN A 1 28.47 -1.34 8.36
N ILE A 2 27.34 -0.63 8.49
CA ILE A 2 26.59 -0.12 7.30
C ILE A 2 27.43 0.90 6.49
N GLU A 3 28.20 1.75 7.17
CA GLU A 3 29.09 2.74 6.52
C GLU A 3 30.43 2.15 6.04
N GLU A 4 30.77 0.92 6.44
CA GLU A 4 32.05 0.27 6.12
C GLU A 4 31.93 -0.79 5.02
N THR A 5 30.70 -1.21 4.68
CA THR A 5 30.43 -2.20 3.65
C THR A 5 30.48 -1.57 2.26
N SER A 6 31.28 -2.14 1.36
CA SER A 6 31.43 -1.71 -0.04
C SER A 6 30.46 -2.40 -1.01
N SER A 7 29.67 -3.36 -0.51
CA SER A 7 28.68 -4.14 -1.25
C SER A 7 27.29 -3.51 -1.09
N GLU A 8 26.68 -3.05 -2.18
CA GLU A 8 25.32 -2.47 -2.16
C GLU A 8 24.29 -3.48 -1.66
N PHE A 9 24.43 -4.76 -2.03
CA PHE A 9 23.55 -5.84 -1.58
C PHE A 9 23.51 -5.98 -0.05
N ASP A 10 24.69 -5.94 0.59
CA ASP A 10 24.77 -6.07 2.05
C ASP A 10 24.25 -4.81 2.75
N LYS A 11 24.46 -3.63 2.15
CA LYS A 11 23.95 -2.36 2.66
C LYS A 11 22.42 -2.33 2.68
N GLU A 12 21.77 -2.75 1.60
CA GLU A 12 20.31 -2.85 1.52
C GLU A 12 19.75 -3.83 2.56
N LYS A 13 20.36 -5.01 2.70
CA LYS A 13 19.90 -6.01 3.67
C LYS A 13 20.05 -5.56 5.12
N LEU A 14 21.13 -4.85 5.44
CA LEU A 14 21.33 -4.29 6.78
C LEU A 14 20.36 -3.13 7.07
N GLN A 15 20.07 -2.28 6.08
CA GLN A 15 19.07 -1.22 6.21
C GLN A 15 17.66 -1.78 6.38
N GLU A 16 17.27 -2.83 5.67
CA GLU A 16 15.98 -3.49 5.83
C GLU A 16 15.79 -4.03 7.27
N ARG A 17 16.84 -4.62 7.84
CA ARG A 17 16.83 -5.11 9.22
C ARG A 17 16.79 -3.97 10.23
N LEU A 18 17.57 -2.91 10.01
CA LEU A 18 17.57 -1.72 10.87
C LEU A 18 16.19 -1.06 10.87
N ALA A 19 15.54 -0.94 9.71
CA ALA A 19 14.20 -0.40 9.58
C ALA A 19 13.17 -1.22 10.36
N LYS A 20 13.25 -2.55 10.32
CA LYS A 20 12.36 -3.43 11.11
C LYS A 20 12.58 -3.30 12.63
N LEU A 21 13.82 -3.07 13.08
CA LEU A 21 14.14 -2.89 14.49
C LEU A 21 13.78 -1.50 15.02
N ALA A 22 14.04 -0.46 14.24
CA ALA A 22 13.80 0.93 14.61
C ALA A 22 12.36 1.39 14.35
N GLY A 23 11.65 0.77 13.40
CA GLY A 23 10.35 1.22 12.89
C GLY A 23 9.18 1.04 13.87
N GLY A 24 9.33 0.23 14.92
CA GLY A 24 8.29 0.00 15.92
C GLY A 24 6.98 -0.56 15.34
N VAL A 25 5.93 -0.58 16.16
CA VAL A 25 4.58 -1.02 15.76
C VAL A 25 3.56 0.02 16.20
N ALA A 26 2.86 0.62 15.24
CA ALA A 26 1.75 1.52 15.52
C ALA A 26 0.49 0.72 15.86
N VAL A 27 -0.18 1.07 16.97
CA VAL A 27 -1.43 0.42 17.41
C VAL A 27 -2.56 1.43 17.43
N ILE A 28 -3.58 1.20 16.62
CA ILE A 28 -4.80 2.03 16.57
C ILE A 28 -5.82 1.45 17.55
N LYS A 29 -6.19 2.24 18.58
CA LYS A 29 -7.21 1.85 19.55
C LYS A 29 -8.56 2.42 19.13
N VAL A 30 -9.52 1.54 18.81
CA VAL A 30 -10.87 1.91 18.38
C VAL A 30 -11.83 1.79 19.57
N GLY A 31 -12.53 2.87 19.90
CA GLY A 31 -13.55 2.90 20.96
C GLY A 31 -14.97 3.00 20.41
N ALA A 32 -15.92 2.37 21.10
CA ALA A 32 -17.36 2.50 20.84
C ALA A 32 -18.17 2.30 22.14
N ALA A 33 -19.46 2.68 22.11
CA ALA A 33 -20.34 2.58 23.27
C ALA A 33 -20.88 1.15 23.47
N THR A 34 -21.03 0.39 22.39
CA THR A 34 -21.50 -1.00 22.42
C THR A 34 -20.53 -1.93 21.68
N GLU A 35 -20.57 -3.23 22.00
CA GLU A 35 -19.69 -4.23 21.37
C GLU A 35 -19.93 -4.34 19.86
N THR A 36 -21.18 -4.23 19.43
CA THR A 36 -21.57 -4.30 18.01
C THR A 36 -20.96 -3.15 17.21
N GLU A 37 -21.06 -1.92 17.71
CA GLU A 37 -20.44 -0.75 17.09
C GLU A 37 -18.92 -0.82 17.12
N LEU A 38 -18.32 -1.41 18.17
CA LEU A 38 -16.88 -1.56 18.26
C LEU A 38 -16.37 -2.46 17.12
N LYS A 39 -17.03 -3.59 16.90
CA LYS A 39 -16.67 -4.52 15.82
C LYS A 39 -16.83 -3.89 14.44
N GLU A 40 -17.95 -3.19 14.20
CA GLU A 40 -18.20 -2.49 12.94
C GLU A 40 -17.15 -1.39 12.67
N LYS A 41 -16.89 -0.52 13.65
CA LYS A 41 -15.88 0.55 13.51
C LYS A 41 -14.48 -0.01 13.33
N LYS A 42 -14.15 -1.10 14.02
CA LYS A 42 -12.86 -1.77 13.87
C LYS A 42 -12.67 -2.26 12.43
N LEU A 43 -13.65 -2.99 11.88
CA LEU A 43 -13.58 -3.49 10.49
C LEU A 43 -13.47 -2.35 9.48
N ARG A 44 -14.26 -1.27 9.66
CA ARG A 44 -14.19 -0.09 8.79
C ARG A 44 -12.81 0.57 8.79
N ILE A 45 -12.15 0.62 9.95
CA ILE A 45 -10.81 1.19 10.08
C ILE A 45 -9.74 0.27 9.48
N GLU A 46 -9.88 -1.04 9.64
CA GLU A 46 -9.00 -2.03 9.01
C GLU A 46 -9.05 -1.93 7.48
N ASP A 47 -10.26 -1.83 6.91
CA ASP A 47 -10.46 -1.64 5.48
C ASP A 47 -9.85 -0.32 4.98
N ALA A 48 -10.07 0.77 5.71
CA ALA A 48 -9.51 2.07 5.36
C ALA A 48 -7.97 2.08 5.42
N LEU A 49 -7.38 1.39 6.40
CA LEU A 49 -5.93 1.27 6.52
C LEU A 49 -5.35 0.46 5.34
N ALA A 50 -6.00 -0.64 4.96
CA ALA A 50 -5.57 -1.42 3.81
C ALA A 50 -5.67 -0.62 2.50
N ALA A 51 -6.78 0.08 2.28
CA ALA A 51 -6.99 0.90 1.08
C ALA A 51 -5.99 2.06 0.98
N THR A 52 -5.73 2.76 2.08
CA THR A 52 -4.76 3.87 2.11
C THR A 52 -3.33 3.38 1.92
N LYS A 53 -2.98 2.21 2.47
CA LYS A 53 -1.67 1.60 2.23
C LYS A 53 -1.44 1.30 0.75
N ALA A 54 -2.41 0.67 0.09
CA ALA A 54 -2.33 0.40 -1.36
C ALA A 54 -2.24 1.71 -2.18
N ALA A 55 -3.00 2.73 -1.79
CA ALA A 55 -2.97 4.03 -2.43
C ALA A 55 -1.62 4.76 -2.30
N VAL A 56 -0.87 4.52 -1.22
CA VAL A 56 0.48 5.08 -1.04
C VAL A 56 1.51 4.37 -1.93
N GLU A 57 1.34 3.06 -2.16
CA GLU A 57 2.28 2.25 -2.94
C GLU A 57 2.13 2.49 -4.46
N GLU A 58 0.90 2.50 -4.99
CA GLU A 58 0.63 2.58 -6.44
C GLU A 58 -0.10 3.85 -6.88
N GLY A 59 -0.53 4.69 -5.95
CA GLY A 59 -1.32 5.89 -6.23
C GLY A 59 -2.83 5.62 -6.26
N ILE A 60 -3.60 6.61 -6.71
CA ILE A 60 -5.06 6.55 -6.82
C ILE A 60 -5.51 6.83 -8.26
N VAL A 61 -6.60 6.18 -8.67
CA VAL A 61 -7.25 6.40 -9.97
C VAL A 61 -8.74 6.68 -9.79
N ALA A 62 -9.38 7.18 -10.83
CA ALA A 62 -10.82 7.44 -10.81
C ALA A 62 -11.62 6.14 -10.64
N GLY A 63 -12.46 6.09 -9.60
CA GLY A 63 -13.29 4.94 -9.26
C GLY A 63 -14.47 4.72 -10.21
N GLY A 64 -15.44 3.92 -9.77
CA GLY A 64 -16.69 3.67 -10.53
C GLY A 64 -16.47 2.99 -11.90
N GLY A 65 -15.35 2.31 -12.09
CA GLY A 65 -14.96 1.68 -13.36
C GLY A 65 -14.46 2.67 -14.43
N THR A 66 -14.43 3.97 -14.15
CA THR A 66 -14.02 5.01 -15.12
C THR A 66 -12.55 4.88 -15.54
N ALA A 67 -11.67 4.50 -14.61
CA ALA A 67 -10.27 4.21 -14.93
C ALA A 67 -10.13 3.17 -16.06
N TYR A 68 -10.94 2.10 -16.03
CA TYR A 68 -10.91 1.09 -17.09
C TYR A 68 -11.42 1.63 -18.41
N VAL A 69 -12.55 2.36 -18.41
CA VAL A 69 -13.13 2.94 -19.63
C VAL A 69 -12.13 3.87 -20.33
N ASN A 70 -11.41 4.70 -19.56
CA ASN A 70 -10.42 5.63 -20.11
C ASN A 70 -9.23 4.92 -20.75
N VAL A 71 -8.82 3.76 -20.21
CA VAL A 71 -7.64 3.03 -20.66
C VAL A 71 -7.93 2.15 -21.90
N ILE A 72 -9.19 1.81 -22.19
CA ILE A 72 -9.58 0.97 -23.35
C ILE A 72 -8.97 1.47 -24.66
N ASN A 73 -9.04 2.78 -24.94
CA ASN A 73 -8.54 3.33 -26.20
C ASN A 73 -7.02 3.20 -26.34
N GLU A 74 -6.28 3.34 -25.25
CA GLU A 74 -4.81 3.19 -25.25
C GLU A 74 -4.41 1.71 -25.41
N VAL A 75 -5.13 0.78 -24.77
CA VAL A 75 -4.88 -0.66 -24.96
C VAL A 75 -5.21 -1.08 -26.39
N ALA A 76 -6.31 -0.56 -26.97
CA ALA A 76 -6.69 -0.87 -28.34
C ALA A 76 -5.62 -0.46 -29.37
N LYS A 77 -5.01 0.73 -29.19
CA LYS A 77 -3.87 1.17 -30.00
C LYS A 77 -2.70 0.19 -29.92
N LEU A 78 -2.35 -0.25 -28.71
CA LEU A 78 -1.25 -1.20 -28.51
C LEU A 78 -1.50 -2.54 -29.21
N THR A 79 -2.76 -3.01 -29.26
CA THR A 79 -3.12 -4.25 -29.94
C THR A 79 -3.16 -4.12 -31.47
N SER A 80 -3.44 -2.93 -32.02
CA SER A 80 -3.41 -2.72 -33.46
C SER A 80 -2.00 -2.67 -34.05
N ASP A 81 -0.98 -2.37 -33.23
CA ASP A 81 0.43 -2.34 -33.67
C ASP A 81 1.05 -3.75 -33.77
N VAL A 82 0.36 -4.79 -33.29
CA VAL A 82 0.83 -6.18 -33.25
C VAL A 82 0.21 -7.03 -34.39
N ALA A 83 -0.69 -6.45 -35.20
CA ALA A 83 -1.32 -7.09 -36.36
C ALA A 83 -0.72 -6.56 -37.67
#